data_AF-A0A7S1IPZ3-F1
#
_entry.id   AF-A0A7S1IPZ3-F1
#
_cell.length_a   1.000
_cell.length_b   1.000
_cell.length_c   1.000
_cell.angle_alpha   90.00
_cell.angle_beta   90.00
_cell.angle_gamma   90.00
#
_symmetry.space_group_name_H-M   'P 1'
#
loop_
_entity.id
_entity.type
_entity.pdbx_description
1 polymer ?
#
loop_
_entity_poly.entity_id
_entity_poly.type
_entity_poly.pdbx_seq_one_letter_code
_entity_poly.pdbx_strand_id
1 'polypeptide(L)'
;ALMISPRLLDEWEEQERQDQGTSLSTEERAAGKVEGAARPSNQPRLLRWFVDISEWDPSKAAWEMLLGSLTEERKKSVLRFRFVDDQKRALVSTLLQKAVCAEATGIPYDQIEIGRTKGKKPYLLTPHSTHGAPNFNFNVSHEGYYVAVATENLCIVGMDISAPPEVRSPLSPSLAAERYLQNFEDVCSAAEWAQIRRHPVEHQIAAFQRFWSLKEAFVKARGDGLYFHPLSRVSFDFGADPWGTSATATLDGCRLNDWTFCMEKLEDHWFSVARAHPSAVCDQHGSFKGTLRCPVPVQAELRAALDDVAPEFEKKAIADLLPPGMLREYTVLGGNLLPTAPSPDNSSF
;
A
#
# COMPACT_ATOMS: atom_id res chain seq x y z
N ALA A 1 1.32 -7.44 -28.40
CA ALA A 1 1.84 -8.68 -27.81
C ALA A 1 2.28 -8.33 -26.40
N LEU A 2 1.57 -8.88 -25.42
CA LEU A 2 1.63 -8.53 -24.01
C LEU A 2 3.02 -8.83 -23.43
N MET A 3 3.70 -7.83 -22.88
CA MET A 3 4.76 -8.01 -21.88
C MET A 3 4.72 -6.86 -20.87
N ILE A 4 3.62 -6.84 -20.11
CA ILE A 4 3.63 -6.37 -18.72
C ILE A 4 4.49 -7.37 -17.96
N SER A 5 5.29 -6.92 -16.97
CA SER A 5 6.19 -7.75 -16.16
C SER A 5 5.63 -9.17 -15.94
N PRO A 6 6.31 -10.23 -16.40
CA PRO A 6 5.83 -11.61 -16.34
C PRO A 6 5.40 -12.08 -14.93
N ARG A 7 5.94 -11.45 -13.88
CA ARG A 7 5.60 -11.75 -12.47
C ARG A 7 4.21 -11.28 -12.05
N LEU A 8 3.68 -10.20 -12.61
CA LEU A 8 2.40 -9.61 -12.20
C LEU A 8 1.18 -10.26 -12.89
N LEU A 9 1.37 -10.96 -14.00
CA LEU A 9 0.29 -11.65 -14.73
C LEU A 9 0.05 -13.08 -14.21
N ASP A 10 1.11 -13.84 -13.91
CA ASP A 10 1.01 -15.22 -13.39
C ASP A 10 0.29 -15.29 -12.02
N GLU A 11 0.42 -14.24 -11.21
CA GLU A 11 -0.23 -14.16 -9.89
C GLU A 11 -1.76 -13.97 -10.02
N TRP A 12 -2.23 -13.37 -11.12
CA TRP A 12 -3.59 -12.86 -11.25
C TRP A 12 -4.54 -13.76 -12.07
N GLU A 13 -4.07 -14.47 -13.10
CA GLU A 13 -4.96 -15.21 -14.03
C GLU A 13 -5.43 -16.59 -13.52
N GLU A 14 -4.79 -17.20 -12.51
CA GLU A 14 -5.12 -18.58 -12.08
C GLU A 14 -6.07 -18.68 -10.86
N GLN A 15 -6.47 -17.55 -10.26
CA GLN A 15 -7.26 -17.52 -9.02
C GLN A 15 -8.78 -17.36 -9.26
N GLU A 16 -9.24 -17.22 -10.51
CA GLU A 16 -10.63 -16.88 -10.88
C GLU A 16 -11.60 -18.08 -11.01
N ARG A 17 -11.22 -19.32 -10.67
CA ARG A 17 -12.09 -20.48 -10.98
C ARG A 17 -12.97 -21.00 -9.84
N GLN A 18 -12.83 -20.55 -8.59
CA GLN A 18 -13.62 -21.09 -7.48
C GLN A 18 -13.87 -20.01 -6.42
N ASP A 19 -15.11 -19.51 -6.34
CA ASP A 19 -15.91 -19.59 -5.10
C ASP A 19 -17.22 -18.80 -5.26
N GLN A 20 -18.32 -19.57 -5.33
CA GLN A 20 -19.68 -19.09 -5.13
C GLN A 20 -20.17 -19.59 -3.77
N GLY A 21 -20.55 -18.64 -2.91
CA GLY A 21 -21.61 -18.79 -1.92
C GLY A 21 -21.20 -19.26 -0.52
N THR A 22 -21.42 -18.40 0.48
CA THR A 22 -22.47 -18.62 1.50
C THR A 22 -22.67 -17.37 2.36
N SER A 23 -23.93 -17.13 2.70
CA SER A 23 -24.44 -16.04 3.54
C SER A 23 -24.83 -16.63 4.90
N LEU A 24 -24.43 -16.00 6.00
CA LEU A 24 -25.00 -16.27 7.33
C LEU A 24 -25.08 -14.99 8.19
N SER A 25 -26.07 -15.04 9.08
CA SER A 25 -26.80 -13.96 9.75
C SER A 25 -26.17 -13.46 11.06
N THR A 26 -26.49 -12.20 11.37
CA THR A 26 -26.08 -11.40 12.53
C THR A 26 -26.84 -11.76 13.81
N GLU A 27 -26.14 -11.91 14.95
CA GLU A 27 -26.71 -11.77 16.30
C GLU A 27 -25.83 -10.85 17.15
N GLU A 28 -26.44 -9.81 17.73
CA GLU A 28 -25.83 -8.81 18.61
C GLU A 28 -25.71 -9.33 20.05
N ARG A 29 -24.57 -9.11 20.72
CA ARG A 29 -24.50 -9.11 22.20
C ARG A 29 -23.57 -8.04 22.78
N ALA A 30 -24.04 -7.53 23.91
CA ALA A 30 -23.67 -6.33 24.63
C ALA A 30 -22.25 -6.30 25.22
N ALA A 31 -21.69 -5.08 25.27
CA ALA A 31 -20.38 -4.75 25.82
C ALA A 31 -20.42 -4.51 27.34
N GLY A 32 -19.45 -5.10 28.05
CA GLY A 32 -19.10 -4.79 29.44
C GLY A 32 -17.84 -3.91 29.50
N LYS A 33 -17.91 -2.83 30.27
CA LYS A 33 -16.81 -1.87 30.54
C LYS A 33 -15.71 -2.49 31.39
N VAL A 34 -14.45 -2.27 31.01
CA VAL A 34 -13.31 -2.24 31.95
C VAL A 34 -12.45 -1.01 31.61
N GLU A 35 -12.23 -0.15 32.59
CA GLU A 35 -11.42 1.07 32.53
C GLU A 35 -9.95 0.76 32.85
N GLY A 36 -9.02 1.52 32.22
CA GLY A 36 -7.68 1.74 32.78
C GLY A 36 -6.51 1.64 31.80
N ALA A 37 -6.36 2.59 30.88
CA ALA A 37 -5.06 2.95 30.28
C ALA A 37 -5.12 4.39 29.75
N ALA A 38 -4.02 5.14 29.85
CA ALA A 38 -3.92 6.56 29.55
C ALA A 38 -4.52 6.92 28.17
N ARG A 39 -5.37 7.95 28.13
CA ARG A 39 -6.07 8.38 26.91
C ARG A 39 -5.05 8.90 25.88
N PRO A 40 -4.91 8.25 24.71
CA PRO A 40 -4.18 8.85 23.60
C PRO A 40 -4.96 10.09 23.11
N SER A 41 -4.27 11.01 22.44
CA SER A 41 -4.84 12.21 21.82
C SER A 41 -6.16 11.86 21.11
N ASN A 42 -7.23 12.59 21.44
CA ASN A 42 -8.61 12.30 21.03
C ASN A 42 -8.88 12.54 19.52
N GLN A 43 -7.84 12.58 18.68
CA GLN A 43 -7.93 12.66 17.24
C GLN A 43 -7.29 11.41 16.62
N PRO A 44 -7.97 10.76 15.67
CA PRO A 44 -7.44 9.57 15.00
C PRO A 44 -6.19 9.95 14.20
N ARG A 45 -5.12 9.18 14.37
CA ARG A 45 -3.83 9.45 13.73
C ARG A 45 -3.83 8.93 12.30
N LEU A 46 -3.29 9.71 11.37
CA LEU A 46 -2.90 9.19 10.05
C LEU A 46 -1.62 8.38 10.21
N LEU A 47 -1.61 7.16 9.69
CA LEU A 47 -0.48 6.25 9.80
C LEU A 47 0.13 6.01 8.42
N ARG A 48 1.46 6.05 8.36
CA ARG A 48 2.29 5.71 7.20
C ARG A 48 3.39 4.82 7.73
N TRP A 49 3.26 3.52 7.54
CA TRP A 49 4.21 2.55 8.09
C TRP A 49 4.85 1.76 6.96
N PHE A 50 6.11 1.38 7.16
CA PHE A 50 6.77 0.41 6.30
C PHE A 50 7.61 -0.58 7.09
N VAL A 51 7.85 -1.73 6.49
CA VAL A 51 8.68 -2.80 7.02
C VAL A 51 9.74 -3.09 5.96
N ASP A 52 10.98 -3.07 6.41
CA ASP A 52 12.13 -3.52 5.63
C ASP A 52 12.34 -5.02 5.87
N ILE A 53 12.21 -5.82 4.83
CA ILE A 53 12.36 -7.28 4.87
C ILE A 53 13.68 -7.76 4.26
N SER A 54 14.59 -6.86 3.86
CA SER A 54 15.88 -7.22 3.25
C SER A 54 16.68 -8.22 4.08
N GLU A 55 16.80 -7.94 5.38
CA GLU A 55 17.54 -8.76 6.35
C GLU A 55 16.62 -9.66 7.20
N TRP A 56 15.33 -9.73 6.86
CA TRP A 56 14.39 -10.53 7.64
C TRP A 56 14.48 -12.01 7.28
N ASP A 57 15.18 -12.77 8.11
CA ASP A 57 15.28 -14.22 8.01
C ASP A 57 14.76 -14.92 9.28
N PRO A 58 13.45 -15.22 9.37
CA PRO A 58 12.87 -15.84 10.55
C PRO A 58 13.22 -17.34 10.62
N SER A 59 13.34 -17.88 11.84
CA SER A 59 13.41 -19.33 12.03
C SER A 59 12.18 -20.02 11.44
N LYS A 60 12.32 -21.30 11.04
CA LYS A 60 11.19 -22.10 10.54
C LYS A 60 10.00 -22.10 11.50
N ALA A 61 10.25 -22.20 12.81
CA ALA A 61 9.20 -22.20 13.81
C ALA A 61 8.51 -20.83 13.92
N ALA A 62 9.28 -19.73 13.89
CA ALA A 62 8.71 -18.38 13.90
C ALA A 62 7.88 -18.11 12.63
N TRP A 63 8.34 -18.57 11.47
CA TRP A 63 7.60 -18.50 10.21
C TRP A 63 6.28 -19.28 10.26
N GLU A 64 6.30 -20.52 10.75
CA GLU A 64 5.11 -21.37 10.90
C GLU A 64 4.11 -20.77 11.89
N MET A 65 4.58 -20.17 12.99
CA MET A 65 3.74 -19.48 13.97
C MET A 65 3.04 -18.26 13.34
N LEU A 66 3.79 -17.41 12.62
CA LEU A 66 3.21 -16.25 11.95
C LEU A 66 2.19 -16.68 10.87
N LEU A 67 2.51 -17.70 10.07
CA LEU A 67 1.55 -18.26 9.12
C LEU A 67 0.31 -18.85 9.80
N GLY A 68 0.47 -19.47 10.97
CA GLY A 68 -0.62 -20.04 11.78
C GLY A 68 -1.59 -19.00 12.34
N SER A 69 -1.16 -17.73 12.41
CA SER A 69 -2.01 -16.61 12.84
C SER A 69 -2.94 -16.07 11.76
N LEU A 70 -2.73 -16.46 10.50
CA LEU A 70 -3.56 -16.07 9.37
C LEU A 70 -4.81 -16.96 9.26
N THR A 71 -5.83 -16.46 8.56
CA THR A 71 -6.92 -17.35 8.09
C THR A 71 -6.37 -18.36 7.09
N GLU A 72 -7.01 -19.53 6.99
CA GLU A 72 -6.58 -20.59 6.07
C GLU A 72 -6.53 -20.11 4.60
N GLU A 73 -7.47 -19.26 4.18
CA GLU A 73 -7.45 -18.64 2.85
C GLU A 73 -6.19 -17.77 2.64
N ARG A 74 -5.86 -16.91 3.61
CA ARG A 74 -4.68 -16.04 3.52
C ARG A 74 -3.38 -16.84 3.59
N LYS A 75 -3.32 -17.85 4.45
CA LYS A 75 -2.18 -18.77 4.53
C LYS A 75 -1.93 -19.47 3.19
N LYS A 76 -2.98 -20.01 2.55
CA LYS A 76 -2.88 -20.59 1.20
C LYS A 76 -2.41 -19.57 0.15
N SER A 77 -2.94 -18.34 0.20
CA SER A 77 -2.51 -17.28 -0.72
C SER A 77 -1.04 -16.92 -0.56
N VAL A 78 -0.52 -16.89 0.69
CA VAL A 78 0.90 -16.64 0.94
C VAL A 78 1.75 -17.80 0.41
N LEU A 79 1.37 -19.05 0.68
CA LEU A 79 2.15 -20.22 0.27
C LEU A 79 2.08 -20.52 -1.24
N ARG A 80 1.17 -19.88 -2.00
CA ARG A 80 1.07 -20.03 -3.45
C ARG A 80 2.23 -19.37 -4.19
N PHE A 81 2.87 -18.35 -3.62
CA PHE A 81 4.00 -17.69 -4.28
C PHE A 81 5.19 -18.64 -4.44
N ARG A 82 5.79 -18.63 -5.63
CA ARG A 82 6.94 -19.49 -5.97
C ARG A 82 8.21 -19.10 -5.20
N PHE A 83 8.44 -17.81 -5.00
CA PHE A 83 9.67 -17.29 -4.39
C PHE A 83 9.44 -16.91 -2.94
N VAL A 84 10.42 -17.23 -2.09
CA VAL A 84 10.35 -16.98 -0.64
C VAL A 84 10.15 -15.49 -0.33
N ASP A 85 10.81 -14.59 -1.07
CA ASP A 85 10.66 -13.15 -0.84
C ASP A 85 9.24 -12.65 -1.11
N ASP A 86 8.55 -13.23 -2.09
CA ASP A 86 7.14 -12.93 -2.38
C ASP A 86 6.23 -13.47 -1.25
N GLN A 87 6.53 -14.66 -0.72
CA GLN A 87 5.85 -15.19 0.47
C GLN A 87 6.06 -14.26 1.68
N LYS A 88 7.30 -13.79 1.91
CA LYS A 88 7.64 -12.84 2.99
C LYS A 88 6.83 -11.55 2.84
N ARG A 89 6.84 -10.93 1.65
CA ARG A 89 6.04 -9.72 1.35
C ARG A 89 4.56 -9.94 1.62
N ALA A 90 3.99 -11.06 1.16
CA ALA A 90 2.58 -11.37 1.34
C ALA A 90 2.18 -11.60 2.81
N LEU A 91 3.02 -12.29 3.58
CA LEU A 91 2.83 -12.51 5.01
C LEU A 91 2.89 -11.16 5.76
N VAL A 92 3.98 -10.40 5.58
CA VAL A 92 4.18 -9.10 6.24
C VAL A 92 3.08 -8.12 5.86
N SER A 93 2.67 -8.09 4.60
CA SER A 93 1.55 -7.25 4.16
C SER A 93 0.27 -7.57 4.94
N THR A 94 0.01 -8.84 5.22
CA THR A 94 -1.20 -9.23 5.98
C THR A 94 -1.09 -8.85 7.46
N LEU A 95 0.07 -9.06 8.09
CA LEU A 95 0.31 -8.63 9.47
C LEU A 95 0.21 -7.11 9.61
N LEU A 96 0.78 -6.36 8.67
CA LEU A 96 0.79 -4.90 8.63
C LEU A 96 -0.64 -4.33 8.50
N GLN A 97 -1.48 -4.95 7.66
CA GLN A 97 -2.91 -4.58 7.54
C GLN A 97 -3.64 -4.74 8.88
N LYS A 98 -3.45 -5.86 9.58
CA LYS A 98 -4.11 -6.08 10.87
C LYS A 98 -3.61 -5.10 11.93
N ALA A 99 -2.29 -4.91 12.03
CA ALA A 99 -1.67 -4.03 13.00
C ALA A 99 -2.10 -2.58 12.83
N VAL A 100 -2.07 -2.05 11.60
CA VAL A 100 -2.44 -0.65 11.35
C VAL A 100 -3.92 -0.39 11.62
N CYS A 101 -4.80 -1.36 11.32
CA CYS A 101 -6.21 -1.24 11.64
C CYS A 101 -6.43 -1.26 13.16
N ALA A 102 -5.77 -2.16 13.88
CA ALA A 102 -5.86 -2.22 15.34
C ALA A 102 -5.40 -0.92 15.99
N GLU A 103 -4.25 -0.37 15.55
CA GLU A 103 -3.73 0.91 16.06
C GLU A 103 -4.67 2.08 15.75
N ALA A 104 -5.11 2.21 14.49
CA ALA A 104 -5.90 3.36 14.06
C ALA A 104 -7.31 3.37 14.65
N THR A 105 -7.89 2.18 14.90
CA THR A 105 -9.30 2.05 15.29
C THR A 105 -9.50 1.66 16.76
N GLY A 106 -8.47 1.15 17.42
CA GLY A 106 -8.56 0.57 18.77
C GLY A 106 -9.31 -0.78 18.82
N ILE A 107 -9.73 -1.34 17.68
CA ILE A 107 -10.31 -2.69 17.62
C ILE A 107 -9.21 -3.70 18.00
N PRO A 108 -9.49 -4.67 18.88
CA PRO A 108 -8.53 -5.73 19.21
C PRO A 108 -8.01 -6.45 17.97
N TYR A 109 -6.70 -6.73 17.93
CA TYR A 109 -6.02 -7.31 16.77
C TYR A 109 -6.65 -8.62 16.25
N ASP A 110 -7.14 -9.46 17.16
CA ASP A 110 -7.82 -10.73 16.90
C ASP A 110 -9.23 -10.55 16.31
N GLN A 111 -9.85 -9.38 16.50
CA GLN A 111 -11.16 -9.00 15.96
C GLN A 111 -11.07 -8.22 14.64
N ILE A 112 -9.86 -7.92 14.14
CA ILE A 112 -9.69 -7.26 12.85
C ILE A 112 -10.03 -8.21 11.70
N GLU A 113 -11.09 -7.86 10.97
CA GLU A 113 -11.54 -8.55 9.77
C GLU A 113 -11.28 -7.71 8.52
N ILE A 114 -10.48 -8.24 7.59
CA ILE A 114 -10.13 -7.57 6.34
C ILE A 114 -10.89 -8.21 5.19
N GLY A 115 -11.78 -7.43 4.57
CA GLY A 115 -12.44 -7.77 3.32
C GLY A 115 -11.62 -7.31 2.12
N ARG A 116 -12.02 -7.75 0.91
CA ARG A 116 -11.44 -7.29 -0.35
C ARG A 116 -12.53 -6.99 -1.37
N THR A 117 -12.38 -5.88 -2.09
CA THR A 117 -13.29 -5.56 -3.19
C THR A 117 -13.08 -6.55 -4.36
N LYS A 118 -13.94 -6.49 -5.37
CA LYS A 118 -13.72 -7.21 -6.63
C LYS A 118 -12.36 -6.86 -7.27
N GLY A 119 -11.96 -5.60 -7.23
CA GLY A 119 -10.63 -5.11 -7.63
C GLY A 119 -9.51 -5.44 -6.64
N LYS A 120 -9.75 -6.36 -5.69
CA LYS A 120 -8.82 -6.87 -4.68
C LYS A 120 -8.30 -5.84 -3.67
N LYS A 121 -8.82 -4.60 -3.68
CA LYS A 121 -8.49 -3.56 -2.69
C LYS A 121 -8.91 -4.05 -1.30
N PRO A 122 -7.99 -4.19 -0.34
CA PRO A 122 -8.34 -4.57 1.02
C PRO A 122 -9.06 -3.42 1.73
N TYR A 123 -9.99 -3.75 2.61
CA TYR A 123 -10.70 -2.80 3.46
C TYR A 123 -11.11 -3.46 4.78
N LEU A 124 -11.30 -2.67 5.84
CA LEU A 124 -11.78 -3.16 7.12
C LEU A 124 -13.30 -3.44 7.03
N LEU A 125 -13.72 -4.69 7.28
CA LEU A 125 -15.13 -5.11 7.11
C LEU A 125 -16.08 -4.44 8.08
N THR A 126 -15.67 -4.29 9.34
CA THR A 126 -16.48 -3.68 10.38
C THR A 126 -16.06 -2.22 10.57
N PRO A 127 -16.79 -1.26 10.01
CA PRO A 127 -16.57 0.15 10.32
C PRO A 127 -16.97 0.40 11.78
N HIS A 128 -15.99 0.37 12.68
CA HIS A 128 -16.13 1.13 13.91
C HIS A 128 -16.00 2.59 13.50
N SER A 129 -17.10 3.34 13.63
CA SER A 129 -17.02 4.79 13.64
C SER A 129 -16.20 5.18 14.86
N THR A 130 -14.88 5.21 14.72
CA THR A 130 -14.02 5.86 15.68
C THR A 130 -14.28 7.35 15.57
N HIS A 131 -14.52 8.01 16.71
CA HIS A 131 -14.71 9.45 16.76
C HIS A 131 -13.59 10.16 15.96
N GLY A 132 -13.95 10.87 14.90
CA GLY A 132 -13.02 11.60 14.04
C GLY A 132 -12.48 10.89 12.79
N ALA A 133 -12.82 9.61 12.54
CA ALA A 133 -12.42 8.90 11.31
C ALA A 133 -13.62 8.23 10.62
N PRO A 134 -14.59 9.02 10.12
CA PRO A 134 -15.82 8.49 9.55
C PRO A 134 -15.59 7.66 8.27
N ASN A 135 -14.47 7.84 7.59
CA ASN A 135 -14.11 7.13 6.37
C ASN A 135 -12.79 6.39 6.55
N PHE A 136 -12.48 5.86 7.74
CA PHE A 136 -11.24 5.12 7.95
C PHE A 136 -11.02 4.09 6.82
N ASN A 137 -9.91 4.22 6.12
CA ASN A 137 -9.49 3.33 5.05
C ASN A 137 -7.98 3.28 4.94
N PHE A 138 -7.47 2.25 4.27
CA PHE A 138 -6.04 2.06 4.09
C PHE A 138 -5.73 1.49 2.70
N ASN A 139 -4.46 1.61 2.31
CA ASN A 139 -3.93 0.91 1.16
C ASN A 139 -2.53 0.39 1.47
N VAL A 140 -2.17 -0.75 0.87
CA VAL A 140 -0.86 -1.38 1.04
C VAL A 140 -0.15 -1.51 -0.30
N SER A 141 1.17 -1.39 -0.30
CA SER A 141 2.01 -1.82 -1.42
C SER A 141 3.22 -2.59 -0.91
N HIS A 142 3.83 -3.37 -1.78
CA HIS A 142 5.11 -4.01 -1.51
C HIS A 142 5.90 -4.13 -2.80
N GLU A 143 7.16 -3.73 -2.76
CA GLU A 143 8.09 -3.94 -3.86
C GLU A 143 9.52 -3.98 -3.33
N GLY A 144 10.36 -4.82 -3.94
CA GLY A 144 11.74 -5.01 -3.49
C GLY A 144 11.79 -5.44 -2.04
N TYR A 145 12.46 -4.65 -1.21
CA TYR A 145 12.67 -4.95 0.20
C TYR A 145 11.58 -4.40 1.12
N TYR A 146 10.64 -3.62 0.61
CA TYR A 146 9.70 -2.90 1.44
C TYR A 146 8.26 -3.38 1.31
N VAL A 147 7.57 -3.39 2.44
CA VAL A 147 6.12 -3.58 2.56
C VAL A 147 5.58 -2.39 3.33
N ALA A 148 4.61 -1.66 2.79
CA ALA A 148 4.12 -0.43 3.42
C ALA A 148 2.62 -0.29 3.37
N VAL A 149 2.12 0.58 4.26
CA VAL A 149 0.70 0.90 4.41
C VAL A 149 0.51 2.40 4.66
N ALA A 150 -0.57 2.94 4.10
CA ALA A 150 -1.03 4.30 4.32
C ALA A 150 -2.51 4.28 4.72
N THR A 151 -2.90 5.13 5.68
CA THR A 151 -4.30 5.27 6.14
C THR A 151 -4.87 6.66 5.91
N GLU A 152 -6.19 6.76 5.78
CA GLU A 152 -6.93 8.03 5.77
C GLU A 152 -8.20 7.93 6.60
N ASN A 153 -8.57 9.05 7.23
CA ASN A 153 -9.71 9.15 8.13
C ASN A 153 -10.96 9.75 7.47
N LEU A 154 -10.77 10.60 6.46
CA LEU A 154 -11.82 11.32 5.75
C LEU A 154 -11.72 11.15 4.24
N CYS A 155 -10.51 11.32 3.69
CA CYS A 155 -10.21 11.09 2.28
C CYS A 155 -10.13 9.58 1.98
N ILE A 156 -10.01 9.21 0.72
CA ILE A 156 -9.59 7.86 0.33
C ILE A 156 -8.10 7.83 0.02
N VAL A 157 -7.46 6.68 0.23
CA VAL A 157 -6.03 6.49 -0.04
C VAL A 157 -5.75 5.35 -1.00
N GLY A 158 -4.74 5.58 -1.84
CA GLY A 158 -4.00 4.57 -2.58
C GLY A 158 -2.51 4.82 -2.41
N MET A 159 -1.72 3.77 -2.42
CA MET A 159 -0.27 3.90 -2.35
C MET A 159 0.43 2.88 -3.24
N ASP A 160 1.63 3.23 -3.63
CA ASP A 160 2.51 2.35 -4.35
C ASP A 160 3.97 2.48 -3.89
N ILE A 161 4.75 1.41 -4.04
CA ILE A 161 6.20 1.41 -3.87
C ILE A 161 6.77 1.02 -5.22
N SER A 162 7.71 1.80 -5.75
CA SER A 162 8.48 1.43 -6.93
C SER A 162 9.95 1.23 -6.56
N ALA A 163 10.44 0.01 -6.78
CA ALA A 163 11.84 -0.36 -6.58
C ALA A 163 12.63 -0.13 -7.88
N PRO A 164 13.92 0.21 -7.81
CA PRO A 164 14.75 0.36 -8.99
C PRO A 164 14.91 -1.00 -9.71
N PRO A 165 15.06 -1.04 -11.05
CA PRO A 165 15.03 -2.31 -11.79
C PRO A 165 16.13 -3.30 -11.38
N GLU A 166 17.23 -2.81 -10.84
CA GLU A 166 18.37 -3.58 -10.34
C GLU A 166 17.95 -4.56 -9.23
N VAL A 167 16.96 -4.19 -8.41
CA VAL A 167 16.38 -5.06 -7.38
C VAL A 167 15.66 -6.26 -8.00
N ARG A 168 15.13 -6.11 -9.22
CA ARG A 168 14.41 -7.18 -9.94
C ARG A 168 15.34 -8.05 -10.79
N SER A 169 16.43 -7.49 -11.32
CA SER A 169 17.41 -8.20 -12.14
C SER A 169 18.76 -7.48 -12.13
N PRO A 170 19.83 -8.05 -11.53
CA PRO A 170 21.15 -7.43 -11.46
C PRO A 170 21.95 -7.43 -12.78
N LEU A 171 21.32 -7.66 -13.94
CA LEU A 171 22.01 -7.79 -15.24
C LEU A 171 21.84 -6.55 -16.16
N SER A 172 22.98 -5.91 -16.44
CA SER A 172 23.37 -4.93 -17.49
C SER A 172 22.54 -3.63 -17.67
N PRO A 173 23.04 -2.45 -17.21
CA PRO A 173 22.27 -1.20 -17.07
C PRO A 173 21.82 -0.45 -18.35
N SER A 174 22.61 -0.37 -19.44
CA SER A 174 22.35 0.65 -20.48
C SER A 174 21.55 0.17 -21.70
N LEU A 175 21.88 -0.98 -22.30
CA LEU A 175 21.14 -1.51 -23.47
C LEU A 175 19.74 -2.06 -23.11
N ALA A 176 19.49 -2.28 -21.83
CA ALA A 176 18.22 -2.76 -21.30
C ALA A 176 17.22 -1.61 -21.05
N ALA A 177 17.70 -0.38 -20.79
CA ALA A 177 16.87 0.75 -20.38
C ALA A 177 15.92 1.23 -21.49
N GLU A 178 16.44 1.46 -22.70
CA GLU A 178 15.62 1.90 -23.83
C GLU A 178 14.59 0.84 -24.23
N ARG A 179 15.01 -0.43 -24.31
CA ARG A 179 14.10 -1.55 -24.59
C ARG A 179 13.07 -1.73 -23.49
N TYR A 180 13.44 -1.49 -22.23
CA TYR A 180 12.52 -1.50 -21.11
C TYR A 180 11.45 -0.42 -21.29
N LEU A 181 11.84 0.84 -21.50
CA LEU A 181 10.90 1.95 -21.67
C LEU A 181 10.01 1.79 -22.91
N GLN A 182 10.53 1.25 -24.00
CA GLN A 182 9.76 0.94 -25.22
C GLN A 182 8.61 -0.05 -24.96
N ASN A 183 8.79 -1.01 -24.05
CA ASN A 183 7.73 -1.96 -23.71
C ASN A 183 6.57 -1.31 -22.92
N PHE A 184 6.75 -0.07 -22.43
CA PHE A 184 5.79 0.64 -21.59
C PHE A 184 5.30 1.95 -22.21
N GLU A 185 5.48 2.17 -23.51
CA GLU A 185 5.08 3.43 -24.17
C GLU A 185 3.60 3.82 -23.92
N ASP A 186 2.70 2.83 -23.82
CA ASP A 186 1.27 3.05 -23.61
C ASP A 186 0.89 3.46 -22.16
N VAL A 187 1.84 3.38 -21.22
CA VAL A 187 1.60 3.67 -19.79
C VAL A 187 1.56 5.18 -19.51
N CYS A 188 2.46 5.93 -20.14
CA CYS A 188 2.65 7.35 -19.93
C CYS A 188 1.99 8.17 -21.04
N SER A 189 1.51 9.36 -20.70
CA SER A 189 1.03 10.34 -21.67
C SER A 189 2.21 10.89 -22.49
N ALA A 190 1.92 11.51 -23.63
CA ALA A 190 2.94 12.18 -24.42
C ALA A 190 3.69 13.28 -23.63
N ALA A 191 2.99 13.96 -22.72
CA ALA A 191 3.58 15.00 -21.86
C ALA A 191 4.52 14.41 -20.79
N GLU A 192 4.15 13.26 -20.19
CA GLU A 192 5.01 12.55 -19.25
C GLU A 192 6.25 11.98 -19.95
N TRP A 193 6.09 11.39 -21.14
CA TRP A 193 7.23 10.95 -21.95
C TRP A 193 8.18 12.09 -22.32
N ALA A 194 7.65 13.27 -22.63
CA ALA A 194 8.47 14.45 -22.86
C ALA A 194 9.25 14.88 -21.60
N GLN A 195 8.66 14.74 -20.40
CA GLN A 195 9.37 14.98 -19.13
C GLN A 195 10.46 13.92 -18.90
N ILE A 196 10.15 12.63 -19.06
CA ILE A 196 11.10 11.52 -18.89
C ILE A 196 12.31 11.70 -19.82
N ARG A 197 12.08 11.95 -21.12
CA ARG A 197 13.13 12.04 -22.14
C ARG A 197 14.00 13.31 -22.03
N ARG A 198 13.61 14.29 -21.20
CA ARG A 198 14.47 15.46 -20.89
C ARG A 198 15.59 15.11 -19.92
N HIS A 199 15.45 14.02 -19.16
CA HIS A 199 16.51 13.56 -18.27
C HIS A 199 17.65 12.88 -19.03
N PRO A 200 18.88 12.92 -18.49
CA PRO A 200 19.97 12.05 -18.92
C PRO A 200 19.52 10.58 -18.95
N VAL A 201 20.06 9.78 -19.87
CA VAL A 201 19.62 8.39 -20.14
C VAL A 201 19.60 7.54 -18.87
N GLU A 202 20.62 7.70 -18.03
CA GLU A 202 20.79 7.04 -16.73
C GLU A 202 19.68 7.36 -15.70
N HIS A 203 18.93 8.44 -15.92
CA HIS A 203 17.86 8.87 -15.02
C HIS A 203 16.45 8.67 -15.60
N GLN A 204 16.33 8.28 -16.88
CA GLN A 204 15.02 8.13 -17.52
C GLN A 204 14.18 7.02 -16.90
N ILE A 205 14.82 5.92 -16.49
CA ILE A 205 14.14 4.84 -15.76
C ILE A 205 13.59 5.37 -14.43
N ALA A 206 14.41 6.04 -13.63
CA ALA A 206 13.99 6.58 -12.33
C ALA A 206 12.86 7.61 -12.49
N ALA A 207 12.90 8.44 -13.54
CA ALA A 207 11.82 9.35 -13.88
C ALA A 207 10.53 8.60 -14.28
N PHE A 208 10.63 7.57 -15.13
CA PHE A 208 9.50 6.71 -15.51
C PHE A 208 8.87 6.03 -14.30
N GLN A 209 9.67 5.48 -13.40
CA GLN A 209 9.20 4.79 -12.20
C GLN A 209 8.36 5.69 -11.29
N ARG A 210 8.66 6.98 -11.25
CA ARG A 210 7.86 7.94 -10.47
C ARG A 210 6.47 8.12 -11.09
N PHE A 211 6.38 8.26 -12.41
CA PHE A 211 5.09 8.30 -13.10
C PHE A 211 4.31 6.99 -12.98
N TRP A 212 4.99 5.85 -13.11
CA TRP A 212 4.41 4.53 -12.87
C TRP A 212 3.79 4.44 -11.47
N SER A 213 4.58 4.78 -10.45
CA SER A 213 4.15 4.67 -9.06
C SER A 213 2.99 5.60 -8.70
N LEU A 214 2.98 6.82 -9.24
CA LEU A 214 1.84 7.74 -9.11
C LEU A 214 0.56 7.19 -9.77
N LYS A 215 0.68 6.58 -10.94
CA LYS A 215 -0.46 5.93 -11.64
C LYS A 215 -1.00 4.75 -10.86
N GLU A 216 -0.13 3.89 -10.34
CA GLU A 216 -0.52 2.76 -9.50
C GLU A 216 -1.20 3.23 -8.21
N ALA A 217 -0.64 4.24 -7.52
CA ALA A 217 -1.25 4.83 -6.33
C ALA A 217 -2.65 5.40 -6.65
N PHE A 218 -2.82 6.08 -7.79
CA PHE A 218 -4.11 6.59 -8.26
C PHE A 218 -5.13 5.47 -8.51
N VAL A 219 -4.77 4.43 -9.25
CA VAL A 219 -5.65 3.29 -9.54
C VAL A 219 -6.01 2.53 -8.26
N LYS A 220 -5.06 2.34 -7.35
CA LYS A 220 -5.28 1.68 -6.05
C LYS A 220 -6.13 2.52 -5.11
N ALA A 221 -6.09 3.85 -5.21
CA ALA A 221 -6.99 4.74 -4.47
C ALA A 221 -8.43 4.51 -4.92
N ARG A 222 -8.67 4.53 -6.23
CA ARG A 222 -9.99 4.32 -6.84
C ARG A 222 -10.51 2.91 -6.59
N GLY A 223 -9.66 1.89 -6.71
CA GLY A 223 -10.05 0.48 -6.57
C GLY A 223 -10.51 -0.17 -7.89
N ASP A 224 -10.26 0.47 -9.04
CA ASP A 224 -10.60 -0.09 -10.35
C ASP A 224 -9.81 -1.37 -10.68
N GLY A 225 -8.62 -1.53 -10.11
CA GLY A 225 -7.68 -2.56 -10.54
C GLY A 225 -7.38 -2.45 -12.04
N LEU A 226 -7.30 -3.61 -12.71
CA LEU A 226 -6.96 -3.69 -14.14
C LEU A 226 -8.01 -3.09 -15.08
N TYR A 227 -9.20 -2.71 -14.58
CA TYR A 227 -10.24 -2.09 -15.40
C TYR A 227 -9.93 -0.63 -15.77
N PHE A 228 -9.02 0.04 -15.05
CA PHE A 228 -8.56 1.37 -15.44
C PHE A 228 -7.48 1.26 -16.52
N HIS A 229 -7.90 1.36 -17.77
CA HIS A 229 -7.02 1.29 -18.94
C HIS A 229 -7.47 2.27 -20.04
N PRO A 230 -6.54 2.83 -20.84
CA PRO A 230 -5.09 2.80 -20.61
C PRO A 230 -4.65 3.72 -19.46
N LEU A 231 -3.51 3.41 -18.84
CA LEU A 231 -2.93 4.21 -17.75
C LEU A 231 -2.53 5.63 -18.19
N SER A 232 -2.29 5.82 -19.50
CA SER A 232 -1.97 7.13 -20.10
C SER A 232 -3.14 8.14 -20.06
N ARG A 233 -4.37 7.71 -19.70
CA ARG A 233 -5.52 8.60 -19.49
C ARG A 233 -5.35 9.56 -18.32
N VAL A 234 -4.65 9.14 -17.27
CA VAL A 234 -4.23 10.02 -16.17
C VAL A 234 -2.81 10.48 -16.45
N SER A 235 -2.58 11.79 -16.46
CA SER A 235 -1.28 12.40 -16.70
C SER A 235 -0.87 13.24 -15.51
N PHE A 236 0.36 13.03 -15.04
CA PHE A 236 0.96 13.75 -13.93
C PHE A 236 1.95 14.82 -14.40
N ASP A 237 2.12 15.84 -13.56
CA ASP A 237 3.04 16.94 -13.77
C ASP A 237 3.66 17.38 -12.43
N PHE A 238 4.99 17.34 -12.35
CA PHE A 238 5.79 17.79 -11.20
C PHE A 238 6.07 19.31 -11.23
N GLY A 239 5.60 20.02 -12.25
CA GLY A 239 5.77 21.45 -12.42
C GLY A 239 7.22 21.82 -12.73
N ALA A 240 7.74 22.83 -12.02
CA ALA A 240 9.07 23.38 -12.28
C ALA A 240 10.22 22.52 -11.75
N ASP A 241 9.95 21.63 -10.79
CA ASP A 241 10.95 20.72 -10.23
C ASP A 241 10.68 19.30 -10.75
N PRO A 242 11.44 18.83 -11.76
CA PRO A 242 11.28 17.47 -12.27
C PRO A 242 11.46 16.40 -11.19
N TRP A 243 12.19 16.68 -10.10
CA TRP A 243 12.42 15.78 -8.98
C TRP A 243 11.57 16.09 -7.74
N GLY A 244 10.55 16.93 -7.90
CA GLY A 244 9.63 17.30 -6.83
C GLY A 244 8.90 16.10 -6.22
N THR A 245 8.54 16.23 -4.95
CA THR A 245 7.84 15.20 -4.17
C THR A 245 6.32 15.37 -4.20
N SER A 246 5.80 16.26 -5.03
CA SER A 246 4.38 16.51 -5.20
C SER A 246 4.04 16.66 -6.67
N ALA A 247 2.92 16.08 -7.10
CA ALA A 247 2.46 16.13 -8.48
C ALA A 247 1.02 16.61 -8.57
N THR A 248 0.71 17.29 -9.66
CA THR A 248 -0.67 17.52 -10.09
C THR A 248 -1.06 16.47 -11.12
N ALA A 249 -2.36 16.22 -11.28
CA ALA A 249 -2.85 15.25 -12.25
C ALA A 249 -4.02 15.80 -13.08
N THR A 250 -4.10 15.31 -14.31
CA THR A 250 -5.25 15.48 -15.21
C THR A 250 -5.74 14.12 -15.65
N LEU A 251 -7.06 13.91 -15.69
CA LEU A 251 -7.69 12.71 -16.21
C LEU A 251 -8.53 13.09 -17.44
N ASP A 252 -8.21 12.51 -18.60
CA ASP A 252 -8.88 12.81 -19.87
C ASP A 252 -8.96 14.32 -20.17
N GLY A 253 -7.89 15.06 -19.83
CA GLY A 253 -7.79 16.52 -20.01
C GLY A 253 -8.40 17.37 -18.88
N CYS A 254 -9.09 16.76 -17.92
CA CYS A 254 -9.70 17.46 -16.78
C CYS A 254 -8.78 17.43 -15.56
N ARG A 255 -8.49 18.60 -14.97
CA ARG A 255 -7.68 18.70 -13.76
C ARG A 255 -8.36 18.02 -12.56
N LEU A 256 -7.61 17.20 -11.84
CA LEU A 256 -8.06 16.53 -10.63
C LEU A 256 -7.82 17.42 -9.41
N ASN A 257 -8.74 18.35 -9.13
CA ASN A 257 -8.60 19.32 -8.02
C ASN A 257 -8.86 18.71 -6.63
N ASP A 258 -9.65 17.64 -6.57
CA ASP A 258 -9.99 16.92 -5.33
C ASP A 258 -9.05 15.74 -5.08
N TRP A 259 -7.82 15.83 -5.58
CA TRP A 259 -6.77 14.85 -5.46
C TRP A 259 -5.48 15.51 -5.00
N THR A 260 -4.74 14.83 -4.14
CA THR A 260 -3.36 15.17 -3.81
C THR A 260 -2.47 13.95 -4.02
N PHE A 261 -1.25 14.21 -4.50
CA PHE A 261 -0.27 13.18 -4.81
C PHE A 261 1.06 13.60 -4.23
N CYS A 262 1.58 12.80 -3.29
CA CYS A 262 2.90 13.02 -2.71
C CYS A 262 3.77 11.79 -2.89
N MET A 263 5.08 12.04 -2.88
CA MET A 263 6.10 11.03 -3.01
C MET A 263 7.15 11.21 -1.93
N GLU A 264 7.60 10.11 -1.36
CA GLU A 264 8.76 10.06 -0.48
C GLU A 264 9.80 9.14 -1.11
N LYS A 265 11.08 9.52 -1.04
CA LYS A 265 12.17 8.62 -1.45
C LYS A 265 12.76 8.01 -0.19
N LEU A 266 12.68 6.69 -0.08
CA LEU A 266 13.34 5.93 0.97
C LEU A 266 14.45 5.11 0.33
N GLU A 267 15.70 5.47 0.64
CA GLU A 267 16.89 4.95 -0.02
C GLU A 267 16.80 5.11 -1.56
N ASP A 268 16.62 4.00 -2.27
CA ASP A 268 16.49 3.88 -3.71
C ASP A 268 15.06 3.60 -4.19
N HIS A 269 14.09 3.51 -3.28
CA HIS A 269 12.68 3.23 -3.58
C HIS A 269 11.82 4.50 -3.52
N TRP A 270 10.80 4.57 -4.38
CA TRP A 270 9.80 5.64 -4.37
C TRP A 270 8.51 5.16 -3.72
N PHE A 271 8.02 5.92 -2.75
CA PHE A 271 6.76 5.68 -2.05
C PHE A 271 5.77 6.74 -2.49
N SER A 272 4.78 6.35 -3.30
CA SER A 272 3.76 7.27 -3.82
C SER A 272 2.47 7.11 -3.03
N VAL A 273 1.85 8.22 -2.63
CA VAL A 273 0.54 8.24 -1.97
C VAL A 273 -0.40 9.15 -2.73
N ALA A 274 -1.55 8.61 -3.12
CA ALA A 274 -2.66 9.34 -3.71
C ALA A 274 -3.80 9.45 -2.70
N ARG A 275 -4.29 10.67 -2.47
CA ARG A 275 -5.42 10.97 -1.58
C ARG A 275 -6.51 11.65 -2.38
N ALA A 276 -7.77 11.32 -2.13
CA ALA A 276 -8.88 11.91 -2.90
C ALA A 276 -10.20 12.03 -2.13
N HIS A 277 -11.12 12.78 -2.72
CA HIS A 277 -12.54 12.77 -2.34
C HIS A 277 -13.12 11.34 -2.39
N PRO A 278 -13.93 10.89 -1.40
CA PRO A 278 -14.53 9.55 -1.38
C PRO A 278 -15.34 9.13 -2.61
N SER A 279 -15.93 10.09 -3.32
CA SER A 279 -16.62 9.89 -4.61
C SER A 279 -15.75 9.25 -5.70
N ALA A 280 -14.42 9.32 -5.58
CA ALA A 280 -13.49 8.68 -6.51
C ALA A 280 -13.46 7.15 -6.41
N VAL A 281 -14.03 6.55 -5.36
CA VAL A 281 -14.05 5.09 -5.21
C VAL A 281 -14.87 4.43 -6.32
N CYS A 282 -14.26 3.42 -6.93
CA CYS A 282 -14.86 2.51 -7.88
C CYS A 282 -14.90 1.13 -7.23
N ASP A 283 -16.09 0.74 -6.80
CA ASP A 283 -16.37 -0.50 -6.10
C ASP A 283 -17.69 -1.05 -6.61
N GLN A 284 -17.61 -2.00 -7.54
CA GLN A 284 -18.77 -2.52 -8.27
C GLN A 284 -19.82 -3.15 -7.34
N HIS A 285 -19.38 -3.78 -6.25
CA HIS A 285 -20.28 -4.46 -5.31
C HIS A 285 -20.65 -3.58 -4.12
N GLY A 286 -20.08 -2.38 -3.99
CA GLY A 286 -20.36 -1.44 -2.91
C GLY A 286 -19.88 -1.87 -1.52
N SER A 287 -19.14 -2.97 -1.43
CA SER A 287 -18.64 -3.57 -0.19
C SER A 287 -17.72 -2.64 0.62
N PHE A 288 -16.79 -1.95 -0.03
CA PHE A 288 -15.93 -0.93 0.57
C PHE A 288 -16.68 0.40 0.70
N LYS A 289 -17.48 0.81 -0.29
CA LYS A 289 -18.28 2.04 -0.18
C LYS A 289 -19.21 2.03 1.03
N GLY A 290 -19.76 0.87 1.37
CA GLY A 290 -20.64 0.67 2.51
C GLY A 290 -19.96 0.91 3.87
N THR A 291 -18.63 0.93 3.94
CA THR A 291 -17.89 1.21 5.17
C THR A 291 -17.67 2.71 5.40
N LEU A 292 -17.80 3.55 4.36
CA LEU A 292 -17.59 4.99 4.42
C LEU A 292 -18.82 5.68 5.05
N ARG A 293 -18.65 6.30 6.23
CA ARG A 293 -19.74 6.94 6.99
C ARG A 293 -19.95 8.41 6.62
N CYS A 294 -19.01 9.02 5.92
CA CYS A 294 -19.09 10.39 5.39
C CYS A 294 -18.69 10.42 3.90
N PRO A 295 -19.42 9.75 2.99
CA PRO A 295 -19.03 9.64 1.58
C PRO A 295 -19.10 10.97 0.80
N VAL A 296 -19.76 11.99 1.38
CA VAL A 296 -19.85 13.35 0.83
C VAL A 296 -19.46 14.34 1.95
N PRO A 297 -18.16 14.48 2.22
CA PRO A 297 -17.69 15.40 3.26
C PRO A 297 -17.96 16.86 2.89
N VAL A 298 -18.01 17.73 3.89
CA VAL A 298 -18.09 19.19 3.65
C VAL A 298 -16.81 19.62 2.93
N GLN A 299 -16.96 20.41 1.86
CA GLN A 299 -15.84 20.78 0.99
C GLN A 299 -14.67 21.45 1.72
N ALA A 300 -14.95 22.32 2.70
CA ALA A 300 -13.91 22.95 3.51
C ALA A 300 -13.14 21.94 4.37
N GLU A 301 -13.83 20.95 4.96
CA GLU A 301 -13.20 19.89 5.78
C GLU A 301 -12.37 18.95 4.93
N LEU A 302 -12.88 18.57 3.76
CA LEU A 302 -12.14 17.76 2.81
C LEU A 302 -10.89 18.48 2.32
N ARG A 303 -11.02 19.77 1.96
CA ARG A 303 -9.88 20.56 1.50
C ARG A 303 -8.81 20.66 2.57
N ALA A 304 -9.21 20.94 3.81
CA ALA A 304 -8.30 20.95 4.95
C ALA A 304 -7.63 19.58 5.15
N ALA A 305 -8.36 18.48 5.02
CA ALA A 305 -7.79 17.13 5.12
C ALA A 305 -6.80 16.82 3.99
N LEU A 306 -7.11 17.20 2.74
CA LEU A 306 -6.24 16.98 1.57
C LEU A 306 -4.98 17.86 1.61
N ASP A 307 -5.09 19.09 2.10
CA ASP A 307 -3.98 20.05 2.25
C ASP A 307 -3.14 19.78 3.52
N ASP A 308 -3.63 18.95 4.45
CA ASP A 308 -2.88 18.55 5.63
C ASP A 308 -1.58 17.82 5.23
N VAL A 309 -0.51 18.11 5.97
CA VAL A 309 0.81 17.54 5.70
C VAL A 309 0.75 16.05 5.98
N ALA A 310 0.95 15.25 4.93
CA ALA A 310 1.04 13.81 5.09
C ALA A 310 2.19 13.46 6.05
N PRO A 311 1.98 12.58 7.04
CA PRO A 311 3.06 12.16 7.91
C PRO A 311 4.12 11.37 7.12
N GLU A 312 5.36 11.43 7.57
CA GLU A 312 6.46 10.64 7.01
C GLU A 312 6.25 9.14 7.24
N PHE A 313 6.85 8.30 6.40
CA PHE A 313 6.82 6.86 6.57
C PHE A 313 7.67 6.42 7.78
N GLU A 314 7.03 5.78 8.76
CA GLU A 314 7.68 5.25 9.96
C GLU A 314 8.11 3.78 9.74
N LYS A 315 9.38 3.48 10.00
CA LYS A 315 9.90 2.11 9.97
C LYS A 315 9.33 1.30 11.13
N LYS A 316 8.79 0.12 10.84
CA LYS A 316 8.34 -0.88 11.81
C LYS A 316 9.15 -2.16 11.68
N ALA A 317 9.48 -2.75 12.82
CA ALA A 317 9.95 -4.13 12.89
C ALA A 317 8.75 -5.09 12.78
N ILE A 318 9.03 -6.35 12.43
CA ILE A 318 8.01 -7.40 12.42
C ILE A 318 7.34 -7.53 13.79
N ALA A 319 8.12 -7.38 14.87
CA ALA A 319 7.65 -7.41 16.25
C ALA A 319 6.57 -6.35 16.56
N ASP A 320 6.65 -5.16 15.95
CA ASP A 320 5.69 -4.07 16.15
C ASP A 320 4.31 -4.37 15.55
N LEU A 321 4.23 -5.36 14.66
CA LEU A 321 2.99 -5.77 14.00
C LEU A 321 2.21 -6.82 14.82
N LEU A 322 2.79 -7.32 15.91
CA LEU A 322 2.27 -8.47 16.64
C LEU A 322 1.59 -8.04 17.95
N PRO A 323 0.41 -8.59 18.29
CA PRO A 323 -0.17 -8.38 19.60
C PRO A 323 0.70 -9.01 20.71
N PRO A 324 0.58 -8.57 21.98
CA PRO A 324 1.47 -8.98 23.07
C PRO A 324 1.58 -10.49 23.32
N GLY A 325 0.56 -11.28 22.97
CA GLY A 325 0.61 -12.74 23.04
C GLY A 325 1.54 -13.33 21.98
N MET A 326 1.34 -12.95 20.73
CA MET A 326 2.17 -13.40 19.59
C MET A 326 3.60 -12.90 19.68
N LEU A 327 3.83 -11.67 20.17
CA LEU A 327 5.17 -11.11 20.31
C LEU A 327 6.05 -11.97 21.25
N ARG A 328 5.48 -12.44 22.37
CA ARG A 328 6.20 -13.31 23.31
C ARG A 328 6.60 -14.63 22.65
N GLU A 329 5.68 -15.27 21.94
CA GLU A 329 5.95 -16.51 21.23
C GLU A 329 6.98 -16.31 20.11
N TYR A 330 6.82 -15.26 19.30
CA TYR A 330 7.75 -14.90 18.22
C TYR A 330 9.17 -14.72 18.76
N THR A 331 9.32 -14.03 19.88
CA THR A 331 10.62 -13.81 20.54
C THR A 331 11.26 -15.13 20.97
N VAL A 332 10.50 -16.02 21.62
CA VAL A 332 10.99 -17.32 22.09
C VAL A 332 11.43 -18.22 20.92
N LEU A 333 10.75 -18.13 19.79
CA LEU A 333 11.07 -18.90 18.58
C LEU A 333 12.24 -18.31 17.77
N GLY A 334 12.94 -17.31 18.30
CA GLY A 334 14.07 -16.66 17.64
C GLY A 334 13.62 -15.75 16.49
N GLY A 335 12.44 -15.15 16.59
CA GLY A 335 12.00 -14.12 15.67
C GLY A 335 12.87 -12.88 15.78
N ASN A 336 13.45 -12.43 14.67
CA ASN A 336 14.33 -11.25 14.65
C ASN A 336 13.56 -10.03 15.18
N LEU A 337 14.07 -9.43 16.27
CA LEU A 337 13.45 -8.32 17.02
C LEU A 337 13.98 -6.94 16.61
N LEU A 338 15.05 -6.87 15.83
CA LEU A 338 15.70 -5.60 15.57
C LEU A 338 14.96 -4.80 14.49
N PRO A 339 14.62 -3.52 14.72
CA PRO A 339 14.60 -2.55 13.64
C PRO A 339 16.05 -2.41 13.20
N THR A 340 16.40 -2.89 12.01
CA THR A 340 17.76 -2.73 11.49
C THR A 340 18.08 -1.23 11.42
N ALA A 341 18.89 -0.74 12.35
CA ALA A 341 19.56 0.54 12.23
C ALA A 341 20.48 0.47 11.01
N PRO A 342 20.69 1.58 10.27
CA PRO A 342 21.68 1.59 9.21
C PRO A 342 23.05 1.24 9.82
N SER A 343 23.78 0.36 9.14
CA SER A 343 25.17 0.05 9.52
C SER A 343 25.95 1.37 9.53
N PRO A 344 26.72 1.68 10.59
CA PRO A 344 27.68 2.78 10.52
C PRO A 344 28.71 2.40 9.46
N ASP A 345 28.72 3.17 8.39
CA ASP A 345 29.65 3.07 7.28
C ASP A 345 31.08 3.11 7.84
N ASN A 346 31.76 1.96 7.77
CA ASN A 346 33.18 1.85 8.06
C ASN A 346 33.92 2.08 6.74
N SER A 347 33.98 3.33 6.32
CA SER A 347 34.91 3.79 5.28
C SER A 347 35.77 4.93 5.83
N SER A 348 36.68 4.52 6.72
CA SER A 348 38.00 5.14 6.76
C SER A 348 38.84 4.49 5.68
N PHE A 349 39.30 5.33 4.75
CA PHE A 349 40.46 5.26 3.83
C PHE A 349 40.15 5.60 2.38
#